data_AF-A0A0C3FE46-F1
#
_entry.id   AF-A0A0C3FE46-F1
#
_cell.length_a   1.000
_cell.length_b   1.000
_cell.length_c   1.000
_cell.angle_alpha   90.00
_cell.angle_beta   90.00
_cell.angle_gamma   90.00
#
_symmetry.space_group_name_H-M   'P 1'
#
loop_
_entity.id
_entity.type
_entity.pdbx_description
1 polymer ?
#
loop_
_entity_poly.entity_id
_entity_poly.type
_entity_poly.pdbx_seq_one_letter_code
_entity_poly.pdbx_strand_id
1 'polypeptide(L)'
;MFTNAVSVPRASSGKCHTIATGYLSTLTSDNSGDKQLSLNSAEELTYNSGSVFRAAFQACPEATQDTEFANTGRLVVEPTSDNKCLTIINPSSSNGPWFVKSKTCTSDTKPSAGELWGRGNDFGNVIFWTGKCEPGIQLDSNGNIELASRDRIQFSCNGTYESMHLTQQKS
;
A
#
# COMPACT_ATOMS: atom_id res chain seq x y z
N MET A 1 49.06 -0.15 22.45
CA MET A 1 48.52 0.12 21.11
C MET A 1 47.02 -0.07 21.19
N PHE A 2 46.22 0.98 21.06
CA PHE A 2 44.77 0.86 21.02
C PHE A 2 44.32 1.08 19.57
N THR A 3 43.70 0.05 18.99
CA THR A 3 43.12 0.09 17.65
C THR A 3 41.93 1.05 17.63
N ASN A 4 42.03 2.10 16.83
CA ASN A 4 40.89 2.96 16.52
C ASN A 4 39.82 2.13 15.81
N ALA A 5 38.68 1.93 16.45
CA ALA A 5 37.48 1.48 15.76
C ALA A 5 37.03 2.62 14.85
N VAL A 6 37.27 2.48 13.55
CA VAL A 6 36.70 3.37 12.53
C VAL A 6 35.20 3.12 12.54
N SER A 7 34.44 4.07 13.09
CA SER A 7 32.99 4.11 12.90
C SER A 7 32.74 4.37 11.42
N VAL A 8 32.48 3.31 10.66
CA VAL A 8 31.99 3.44 9.29
C VAL A 8 30.65 4.16 9.38
N PRO A 9 30.46 5.35 8.77
CA PRO A 9 29.15 5.94 8.69
C PRO A 9 28.28 4.95 7.94
N ARG A 10 27.26 4.38 8.60
CA ARG A 10 26.19 3.67 7.90
C ARG A 10 25.67 4.67 6.88
N ALA A 11 25.81 4.38 5.59
CA ALA A 11 25.20 5.18 4.54
C ALA A 11 23.69 5.20 4.82
N SER A 12 23.24 6.23 5.52
CA SER A 12 21.84 6.61 5.62
C SER A 12 21.51 7.20 4.26
N SER A 13 21.46 6.34 3.23
CA SER A 13 20.80 6.76 2.01
C SER A 13 19.36 6.96 2.43
N GLY A 14 18.85 8.19 2.45
CA GLY A 14 17.44 8.51 2.74
C GLY A 14 16.43 7.86 1.78
N LYS A 15 16.90 6.92 0.95
CA LYS A 15 16.14 6.05 0.07
C LYS A 15 15.22 5.13 0.83
N CYS A 16 14.08 4.89 0.21
CA CYS A 16 13.14 3.86 0.60
C CYS A 16 13.82 2.48 0.54
N HIS A 17 13.53 1.63 1.52
CA HIS A 17 14.04 0.27 1.58
C HIS A 17 12.92 -0.72 1.89
N THR A 18 12.97 -1.88 1.26
CA THR A 18 11.96 -2.93 1.45
C THR A 18 12.00 -3.46 2.89
N ILE A 19 10.85 -3.45 3.54
CA ILE A 19 10.66 -4.02 4.90
C ILE A 19 9.67 -5.19 4.92
N ALA A 20 8.84 -5.32 3.88
CA ALA A 20 7.92 -6.44 3.74
C ALA A 20 7.65 -6.73 2.26
N THR A 21 7.42 -8.00 1.93
CA THR A 21 7.02 -8.45 0.58
C THR A 21 5.94 -9.51 0.71
N GLY A 22 4.98 -9.53 -0.22
CA GLY A 22 3.92 -10.54 -0.25
C GLY A 22 2.95 -10.31 -1.40
N TYR A 23 1.92 -11.14 -1.49
CA TYR A 23 0.74 -10.88 -2.29
C TYR A 23 -0.12 -9.85 -1.58
N LEU A 24 -0.58 -8.84 -2.31
CA LEU A 24 -1.46 -7.84 -1.73
C LEU A 24 -2.84 -8.47 -1.50
N SER A 25 -3.36 -8.38 -0.28
CA SER A 25 -4.66 -8.94 0.10
C SER A 25 -5.46 -7.98 0.97
N THR A 26 -6.72 -8.32 1.21
CA THR A 26 -7.62 -7.67 2.16
C THR A 26 -8.45 -8.73 2.85
N LEU A 27 -8.92 -8.47 4.07
CA LEU A 27 -9.94 -9.30 4.69
C LEU A 27 -11.31 -9.01 4.07
N THR A 28 -12.19 -10.01 4.08
CA THR A 28 -13.60 -9.86 3.72
C THR A 28 -14.49 -10.44 4.81
N SER A 29 -15.71 -9.92 4.95
CA SER A 29 -16.66 -10.31 6.01
C SER A 29 -17.13 -11.78 5.95
N ASP A 30 -16.80 -12.51 4.88
CA ASP A 30 -17.19 -13.90 4.66
C ASP A 30 -16.38 -14.93 5.48
N ASN A 31 -15.52 -14.48 6.40
CA ASN A 31 -14.68 -15.30 7.29
C ASN A 31 -13.77 -16.30 6.57
N SER A 32 -13.55 -16.12 5.28
CA SER A 32 -12.80 -17.07 4.47
C SER A 32 -11.30 -16.74 4.33
N GLY A 33 -10.81 -15.88 5.23
CA GLY A 33 -9.42 -15.43 5.30
C GLY A 33 -9.10 -14.27 4.36
N ASP A 34 -7.81 -13.97 4.23
CA ASP A 34 -7.29 -12.97 3.31
C ASP A 34 -7.67 -13.29 1.85
N LYS A 35 -8.16 -12.29 1.14
CA LYS A 35 -8.43 -12.35 -0.30
C LYS A 35 -7.44 -11.52 -1.08
N GLN A 36 -6.85 -12.12 -2.10
CA GLN A 36 -5.89 -11.43 -2.96
C GLN A 36 -6.55 -10.36 -3.80
N LEU A 37 -5.83 -9.26 -3.92
CA LEU A 37 -6.12 -8.20 -4.86
C LEU A 37 -5.37 -8.45 -6.16
N SER A 38 -5.92 -7.92 -7.25
CA SER A 38 -5.40 -8.13 -8.60
C SER A 38 -5.18 -6.79 -9.29
N LEU A 39 -4.40 -6.81 -10.36
CA LEU A 39 -4.35 -5.72 -11.33
C LEU A 39 -5.04 -6.15 -12.61
N ASN A 40 -5.96 -5.33 -13.11
CA ASN A 40 -6.58 -5.55 -14.41
C ASN A 40 -5.63 -5.19 -15.57
N SER A 41 -6.07 -5.37 -16.83
CA SER A 41 -5.27 -5.06 -18.02
C SER A 41 -4.94 -3.57 -18.21
N ALA A 42 -5.62 -2.68 -17.48
CA ALA A 42 -5.27 -1.26 -17.40
C ALA A 42 -4.46 -0.91 -16.16
N GLU A 43 -3.88 -1.91 -15.49
CA GLU A 43 -3.07 -1.78 -14.28
C GLU A 43 -3.82 -1.17 -13.08
N GLU A 44 -5.16 -1.23 -13.07
CA GLU A 44 -5.98 -0.73 -11.96
C GLU A 44 -6.16 -1.83 -10.91
N LEU A 45 -6.18 -1.45 -9.63
CA LEU A 45 -6.41 -2.37 -8.53
C LEU A 45 -7.86 -2.83 -8.51
N THR A 46 -8.05 -4.14 -8.52
CA THR A 46 -9.34 -4.80 -8.67
C THR A 46 -9.51 -5.95 -7.69
N TYR A 47 -10.76 -6.35 -7.46
CA TYR A 47 -11.12 -7.52 -6.68
C TYR A 47 -11.69 -8.61 -7.59
N ASN A 48 -11.20 -9.85 -7.47
CA ASN A 48 -11.63 -11.02 -8.26
C ASN A 48 -11.59 -10.89 -9.79
N SER A 49 -10.90 -9.87 -10.33
CA SER A 49 -10.67 -9.74 -11.77
C SER A 49 -9.24 -9.27 -12.05
N GLY A 50 -8.64 -9.77 -13.12
CA GLY A 50 -7.25 -9.45 -13.46
C GLY A 50 -6.25 -10.48 -12.95
N SER A 51 -5.00 -10.06 -12.80
CA SER A 51 -3.90 -10.91 -12.35
C SER A 51 -3.46 -10.53 -10.94
N VAL A 52 -3.42 -11.54 -10.08
CA VAL A 52 -2.78 -11.45 -8.76
C VAL A 52 -1.32 -11.06 -8.93
N PHE A 53 -0.84 -10.17 -8.06
CA PHE A 53 0.53 -9.67 -8.09
C PHE A 53 1.16 -9.67 -6.69
N ARG A 54 2.49 -9.68 -6.65
CA ARG A 54 3.25 -9.41 -5.43
C ARG A 54 3.59 -7.93 -5.33
N ALA A 55 3.69 -7.45 -4.11
CA ALA A 55 4.13 -6.11 -3.79
C ALA A 55 5.16 -6.13 -2.66
N ALA A 56 6.01 -5.10 -2.67
CA ALA A 56 6.96 -4.80 -1.63
C ALA A 56 6.57 -3.49 -0.96
N PHE A 57 6.37 -3.50 0.36
CA PHE A 57 6.29 -2.27 1.13
C PHE A 57 7.70 -1.78 1.41
N GLN A 58 7.99 -0.55 0.97
CA GLN A 58 9.27 0.11 1.21
C GLN A 58 9.07 1.29 2.15
N ALA A 59 9.67 1.21 3.34
CA ALA A 59 9.68 2.32 4.28
C ALA A 59 10.58 3.43 3.75
N CYS A 60 10.11 4.68 3.78
CA CYS A 60 10.79 5.84 3.21
C CYS A 60 11.14 6.83 4.32
N PRO A 61 12.41 6.95 4.75
CA PRO A 61 12.80 7.84 5.85
C PRO A 61 12.53 9.33 5.58
N GLU A 62 12.55 9.75 4.31
CA GLU A 62 12.32 11.15 3.90
C GLU A 62 10.85 11.44 3.52
N ALA A 63 9.98 10.44 3.58
CA ALA A 63 8.55 10.66 3.44
C ALA A 63 7.99 11.49 4.60
N THR A 64 6.87 12.17 4.36
CA THR A 64 6.02 12.68 5.44
C THR A 64 5.64 11.49 6.32
N GLN A 65 6.00 11.53 7.61
CA GLN A 65 5.69 10.45 8.54
C GLN A 65 4.30 10.67 9.14
N ASP A 66 3.59 9.57 9.31
CA ASP A 66 2.33 9.51 10.02
C ASP A 66 2.53 8.69 11.30
N THR A 67 2.20 9.29 12.45
CA THR A 67 2.45 8.69 13.78
C THR A 67 1.48 7.57 14.12
N GLU A 68 0.37 7.43 13.40
CA GLU A 68 -0.55 6.30 13.57
C GLU A 68 0.05 5.01 12.98
N PHE A 69 1.08 5.13 12.14
CA PHE A 69 1.77 4.00 11.53
C PHE A 69 3.20 3.82 12.03
N ALA A 70 3.60 2.55 12.17
CA ALA A 70 4.98 2.18 12.49
C ALA A 70 5.95 2.58 11.36
N ASN A 71 5.49 2.57 10.10
CA ASN A 71 6.28 2.99 8.95
C ASN A 71 5.40 3.70 7.93
N THR A 72 5.88 4.82 7.40
CA THR A 72 5.32 5.45 6.20
C THR A 72 6.23 5.20 4.99
N GLY A 73 5.64 4.95 3.83
CA GLY A 73 6.40 4.48 2.68
C GLY A 73 5.62 4.38 1.39
N ARG A 74 6.05 3.47 0.51
CA ARG A 74 5.43 3.19 -0.78
C ARG A 74 5.19 1.69 -0.98
N LEU A 75 4.16 1.35 -1.76
CA LEU A 75 3.90 -0.02 -2.22
C LEU A 75 4.42 -0.17 -3.66
N VAL A 76 5.48 -0.95 -3.83
CA VAL A 76 6.10 -1.23 -5.13
C VAL A 76 5.58 -2.56 -5.67
N VAL A 77 5.05 -2.58 -6.89
CA VAL A 77 4.66 -3.81 -7.59
C VAL A 77 5.91 -4.58 -7.98
N GLU A 78 5.94 -5.88 -7.68
CA GLU A 78 7.06 -6.74 -8.06
C GLU A 78 6.95 -7.22 -9.53
N PRO A 79 8.08 -7.37 -10.23
CA PRO A 79 9.45 -7.17 -9.75
C PRO A 79 9.80 -5.68 -9.56
N THR A 80 10.48 -5.35 -8.46
CA THR A 80 10.76 -3.94 -8.11
C THR A 80 11.66 -3.22 -9.12
N SER A 81 12.33 -3.97 -10.00
CA SER A 81 13.09 -3.44 -11.15
C SER A 81 12.26 -2.59 -12.09
N ASP A 82 10.95 -2.85 -12.16
CA ASP A 82 10.04 -2.16 -13.08
C ASP A 82 9.67 -0.76 -12.55
N ASN A 83 10.07 -0.46 -11.31
CA ASN A 83 9.84 0.81 -10.62
C ASN A 83 8.37 1.25 -10.70
N LYS A 84 7.46 0.32 -10.46
CA LYS A 84 6.03 0.53 -10.46
C LYS A 84 5.49 0.62 -9.03
N CYS A 85 4.72 1.66 -8.73
CA CYS A 85 4.12 1.90 -7.43
C CYS A 85 2.59 1.90 -7.53
N LEU A 86 1.94 1.36 -6.50
CA LEU A 86 0.50 1.55 -6.33
C LEU A 86 0.22 3.00 -5.96
N THR A 87 -0.58 3.65 -6.78
CA THR A 87 -0.81 5.09 -6.75
C THR A 87 -2.29 5.40 -6.76
N ILE A 88 -2.76 6.25 -5.84
CA ILE A 88 -4.08 6.88 -5.88
C ILE A 88 -4.12 7.87 -7.05
N ILE A 89 -5.01 7.65 -8.02
CA ILE A 89 -5.03 8.40 -9.28
C ILE A 89 -5.91 9.64 -9.28
N ASN A 90 -6.76 9.81 -8.28
CA ASN A 90 -7.69 10.94 -8.14
C ASN A 90 -7.67 11.56 -6.73
N PRO A 91 -6.50 11.91 -6.18
CA PRO A 91 -6.35 12.33 -4.79
C PRO A 91 -7.05 13.65 -4.44
N SER A 92 -7.55 14.38 -5.44
CA SER A 92 -8.26 15.66 -5.26
C SER A 92 -9.63 15.52 -4.61
N SER A 93 -10.26 14.33 -4.63
CA SER A 93 -11.51 14.14 -3.88
C SER A 93 -11.29 14.35 -2.38
N SER A 94 -12.27 14.95 -1.70
CA SER A 94 -12.21 15.19 -0.26
C SER A 94 -12.39 13.91 0.55
N ASN A 95 -13.36 13.08 0.18
CA ASN A 95 -13.77 11.92 0.97
C ASN A 95 -13.85 10.62 0.13
N GLY A 96 -13.26 10.62 -1.06
CA GLY A 96 -13.37 9.54 -2.04
C GLY A 96 -14.57 9.68 -3.00
N PRO A 97 -14.90 8.65 -3.78
CA PRO A 97 -14.12 7.42 -3.90
C PRO A 97 -12.78 7.68 -4.60
N TRP A 98 -11.73 7.07 -4.09
CA TRP A 98 -10.40 7.04 -4.68
C TRP A 98 -10.12 5.69 -5.33
N PHE A 99 -9.28 5.71 -6.36
CA PHE A 99 -8.92 4.51 -7.12
C PHE A 99 -7.41 4.34 -7.16
N VAL A 100 -6.95 3.10 -7.11
CA VAL A 100 -5.53 2.74 -7.15
C VAL A 100 -5.16 2.20 -8.53
N LYS A 101 -4.00 2.63 -9.03
CA LYS A 101 -3.39 2.11 -10.26
C LYS A 101 -1.89 1.93 -10.06
N SER A 102 -1.33 0.89 -10.65
CA SER A 102 0.12 0.77 -10.78
C SER A 102 0.64 1.81 -11.78
N LYS A 103 1.57 2.66 -11.36
CA LYS A 103 2.21 3.71 -12.17
C LYS A 103 3.71 3.72 -11.90
N THR A 104 4.49 4.37 -12.75
CA THR A 104 5.92 4.58 -12.45
C THR A 104 6.06 5.35 -11.14
N CYS A 105 6.85 4.82 -10.19
CA CYS A 105 7.09 5.44 -8.90
C CYS A 105 7.66 6.86 -9.07
N THR A 106 7.14 7.82 -8.32
CA THR A 106 7.55 9.23 -8.43
C THR A 106 8.93 9.52 -7.84
N SER A 107 9.32 8.82 -6.77
CA SER A 107 10.60 9.02 -6.09
C SER A 107 10.98 7.79 -5.27
N ASP A 108 12.29 7.51 -5.18
CA ASP A 108 12.87 6.49 -4.31
C ASP A 108 13.28 7.01 -2.93
N THR A 109 13.02 8.27 -2.59
CA THR A 109 13.23 8.84 -1.24
C THR A 109 11.96 9.46 -0.67
N LYS A 110 11.22 10.22 -1.49
CA LYS A 110 10.05 11.01 -1.08
C LYS A 110 8.88 10.79 -2.03
N PRO A 111 8.11 9.70 -1.84
CA PRO A 111 6.95 9.39 -2.67
C PRO A 111 5.94 10.55 -2.71
N SER A 112 5.23 10.68 -3.82
CA SER A 112 4.11 11.62 -3.91
C SER A 112 2.98 11.23 -2.95
N ALA A 113 2.08 12.17 -2.64
CA ALA A 113 0.94 11.90 -1.75
C ALA A 113 0.07 10.72 -2.22
N GLY A 114 -0.07 10.50 -3.53
CA GLY A 114 -0.82 9.36 -4.06
C GLY A 114 -0.11 8.01 -3.91
N GLU A 115 1.20 8.01 -3.67
CA GLU A 115 2.03 6.81 -3.48
C GLU A 115 2.41 6.57 -2.02
N LEU A 116 1.86 7.38 -1.11
CA LEU A 116 2.21 7.35 0.30
C LEU A 116 1.27 6.41 1.05
N TRP A 117 1.83 5.35 1.62
CA TRP A 117 1.10 4.31 2.34
C TRP A 117 1.67 4.15 3.73
N GLY A 118 0.79 3.87 4.69
CA GLY A 118 1.12 3.59 6.08
C GLY A 118 1.11 2.10 6.30
N ARG A 119 2.10 1.56 7.02
CA ARG A 119 2.14 0.15 7.39
C ARG A 119 2.40 -0.03 8.86
N GLY A 120 1.59 -0.90 9.44
CA GLY A 120 1.67 -1.29 10.84
C GLY A 120 1.02 -0.24 11.71
N ASN A 121 0.01 -0.60 12.51
CA ASN A 121 -0.56 0.25 13.54
C ASN A 121 -0.84 -0.60 14.80
N ASP A 122 -1.56 -0.05 15.78
CA ASP A 122 -1.93 -0.76 17.02
C ASP A 122 -2.71 -2.06 16.78
N PHE A 123 -3.29 -2.25 15.58
CA PHE A 123 -4.05 -3.42 15.17
C PHE A 123 -3.24 -4.44 14.34
N GLY A 124 -1.92 -4.22 14.16
CA GLY A 124 -1.01 -5.18 13.54
C GLY A 124 -0.46 -4.73 12.19
N ASN A 125 -0.06 -5.68 11.34
CA ASN A 125 0.59 -5.42 10.04
C ASN A 125 -0.41 -5.05 8.93
N VAL A 126 -1.22 -4.02 9.18
CA VAL A 126 -2.19 -3.45 8.23
C VAL A 126 -1.54 -2.41 7.32
N ILE A 127 -2.17 -2.14 6.18
CA ILE A 127 -1.75 -1.11 5.23
C ILE A 127 -2.94 -0.24 4.84
N PHE A 128 -2.78 1.08 5.01
CA PHE A 128 -3.74 2.10 4.60
C PHE A 128 -3.06 3.15 3.73
N TRP A 129 -3.84 3.86 2.92
CA TRP A 129 -3.32 5.04 2.24
C TRP A 129 -3.17 6.15 3.30
N THR A 130 -1.97 6.74 3.46
CA THR A 130 -1.74 7.85 4.41
C THR A 130 -2.17 9.19 3.81
N GLY A 131 -3.27 9.17 3.06
CA GLY A 131 -3.85 10.36 2.47
C GLY A 131 -4.54 11.19 3.53
N LYS A 132 -5.74 11.66 3.20
CA LYS A 132 -6.69 12.15 4.23
C LYS A 132 -7.13 10.97 5.09
N CYS A 133 -7.83 11.18 6.22
CA CYS A 133 -8.70 10.23 6.98
C CYS A 133 -8.33 8.72 7.08
N GLU A 134 -7.11 8.33 6.74
CA GLU A 134 -6.62 6.94 6.64
C GLU A 134 -7.56 5.96 5.91
N PRO A 135 -7.97 6.24 4.66
CA PRO A 135 -8.99 5.45 3.99
C PRO A 135 -8.47 4.06 3.67
N GLY A 136 -9.31 3.09 4.02
CA GLY A 136 -9.20 1.72 3.56
C GLY A 136 -10.03 1.46 2.31
N ILE A 137 -10.10 0.18 1.97
CA ILE A 137 -10.98 -0.36 0.96
C ILE A 137 -12.42 -0.21 1.45
N GLN A 138 -13.25 0.51 0.70
CA GLN A 138 -14.66 0.73 1.03
C GLN A 138 -15.42 -0.59 1.05
N LEU A 139 -16.21 -0.81 2.09
CA LEU A 139 -17.18 -1.91 2.16
C LEU A 139 -18.60 -1.40 1.96
N ASP A 140 -19.45 -2.22 1.35
CA ASP A 140 -20.89 -2.03 1.27
C ASP A 140 -21.58 -2.34 2.61
N SER A 141 -22.90 -2.14 2.68
CA SER A 141 -23.68 -2.41 3.89
C SER A 141 -23.70 -3.88 4.34
N ASN A 142 -23.28 -4.80 3.47
CA ASN A 142 -23.18 -6.24 3.75
C ASN A 142 -21.74 -6.65 4.12
N GLY A 143 -20.80 -5.70 4.15
CA GLY A 143 -19.39 -5.95 4.41
C GLY A 143 -18.61 -6.51 3.22
N ASN A 144 -19.17 -6.49 2.01
CA ASN A 144 -18.44 -6.84 0.79
C ASN A 144 -17.64 -5.63 0.30
N ILE A 145 -16.57 -5.87 -0.44
CA ILE A 145 -15.81 -4.79 -1.09
C ILE A 145 -16.72 -4.06 -2.09
N GLU A 146 -16.80 -2.74 -1.95
CA GLU A 146 -17.56 -1.91 -2.87
C GLU A 146 -16.78 -1.71 -4.18
N LEU A 147 -17.35 -2.19 -5.29
CA LEU A 147 -16.71 -2.16 -6.60
C LEU A 147 -17.31 -1.08 -7.49
N ALA A 148 -16.43 -0.33 -8.15
CA ALA A 148 -16.82 0.55 -9.24
C ALA A 148 -16.76 -0.19 -10.59
N SER A 149 -17.01 0.54 -11.68
CA SER A 149 -16.85 0.02 -13.04
C SER A 149 -15.48 -0.65 -13.23
N ARG A 150 -15.49 -1.78 -13.96
CA ARG A 150 -14.31 -2.63 -14.23
C ARG A 150 -13.74 -3.31 -12.97
N ASP A 151 -14.60 -3.59 -11.99
CA ASP A 151 -14.29 -4.23 -10.71
C ASP A 151 -13.22 -3.51 -9.88
N ARG A 152 -13.11 -2.19 -10.07
CA ARG A 152 -12.12 -1.38 -9.38
C ARG A 152 -12.50 -1.22 -7.93
N ILE A 153 -11.51 -1.41 -7.07
CA ILE A 153 -11.66 -1.22 -5.64
C ILE A 153 -11.76 0.28 -5.33
N GLN A 154 -12.77 0.65 -4.54
CA GLN A 154 -12.94 2.00 -4.04
C GLN A 154 -12.23 2.16 -2.70
N PHE A 155 -11.55 3.30 -2.51
CA PHE A 155 -11.04 3.76 -1.22
C PHE A 155 -11.82 4.99 -0.79
N SER A 156 -12.17 5.13 0.48
CA SER A 156 -13.01 6.25 0.95
C SER A 156 -12.90 6.45 2.47
N CYS A 157 -13.25 7.64 2.94
CA CYS A 157 -13.40 7.95 4.38
C CYS A 157 -14.78 7.61 4.93
N ASN A 158 -15.76 7.39 4.04
CA ASN A 158 -17.16 7.31 4.41
C ASN A 158 -17.55 5.87 4.72
N GLY A 159 -18.25 5.65 5.82
CA GLY A 159 -18.77 4.31 6.14
C GLY A 159 -17.70 3.36 6.64
N THR A 160 -17.87 2.07 6.35
CA THR A 160 -16.97 1.00 6.81
C THR A 160 -15.91 0.73 5.76
N TYR A 161 -14.67 0.54 6.22
CA TYR A 161 -13.54 0.25 5.35
C TYR A 161 -12.64 -0.83 5.95
N GLU A 162 -11.88 -1.48 5.08
CA GLU A 162 -10.95 -2.55 5.43
C GLU A 162 -9.51 -2.21 5.02
N SER A 163 -8.56 -2.74 5.78
CA SER A 163 -7.14 -2.57 5.51
C SER A 163 -6.62 -3.53 4.45
N MET A 164 -5.48 -3.18 3.83
CA MET A 164 -4.73 -4.12 3.02
C MET A 164 -3.64 -4.83 3.85
N HIS A 165 -3.21 -5.99 3.35
CA HIS A 165 -2.14 -6.80 3.93
C HIS A 165 -1.16 -7.29 2.86
N LEU A 166 0.01 -7.74 3.30
CA LEU A 166 0.95 -8.50 2.48
C LEU A 166 1.07 -9.92 3.01
N THR A 167 0.57 -10.90 2.25
CA THR A 167 0.56 -12.31 2.62
C THR A 167 1.63 -13.10 1.86
N GLN A 168 2.20 -14.14 2.49
CA GLN A 168 3.29 -14.91 1.87
C GLN A 168 2.80 -15.92 0.83
N GLN A 169 1.54 -16.38 0.94
CA GLN A 169 0.99 -17.42 0.08
C GLN A 169 0.02 -16.84 -0.92
N LYS A 170 0.05 -17.42 -2.12
CA LYS A 170 -1.02 -17.25 -3.08
C LYS A 170 -2.16 -18.22 -2.72
N SER A 171 -3.13 -17.79 -1.91
CA SER A 171 -4.48 -18.36 -1.81
C SER A 171 -5.16 -18.58 -3.16
#